data_AF-A0A2V8BA34-F1
#
_entry.id   AF-A0A2V8BA34-F1
#
_cell.length_a   1.000
_cell.length_b   1.000
_cell.length_c   1.000
_cell.angle_alpha   90.00
_cell.angle_beta   90.00
_cell.angle_gamma   90.00
#
_symmetry.space_group_name_H-M   'P 1'
#
loop_
_entity.id
_entity.type
_entity.pdbx_description
1 polymer ?
#
loop_
_entity_poly.entity_id
_entity_poly.type
_entity_poly.pdbx_seq_one_letter_code
_entity_poly.pdbx_strand_id
1 'polypeptide(L)' 'MSTAAYEVHSEARGPHWIAWISRDGSGKPDRSIVLVAATRDEAESRARAWAEQTSRGQTT' A
#
# COMPACT_ATOMS: atom_id res chain seq x y z
N MET A 1 -16.08 11.70 4.53
CA MET A 1 -15.44 10.49 3.96
C MET A 1 -14.28 10.14 4.88
N SER A 2 -14.41 9.11 5.72
CA SER A 2 -13.29 8.64 6.53
C SER A 2 -12.49 7.67 5.68
N THR A 3 -11.48 8.15 4.97
CA THR A 3 -10.38 7.30 4.52
C THR A 3 -9.79 6.67 5.77
N ALA A 4 -10.04 5.38 5.99
CA ALA A 4 -9.42 4.65 7.09
C ALA A 4 -7.91 4.94 7.05
N ALA A 5 -7.39 5.51 8.13
CA ALA A 5 -6.02 6.01 8.17
C ALA A 5 -5.06 4.87 7.81
N TYR A 6 -4.19 5.12 6.85
CA TYR A 6 -3.12 4.21 6.44
C TYR A 6 -1.86 5.02 6.18
N GLU A 7 -0.71 4.37 6.37
CA GLU A 7 0.60 4.90 6.00
C GLU A 7 1.11 4.15 4.78
N VAL A 8 1.81 4.83 3.88
CA VAL A 8 2.47 4.21 2.73
C VAL A 8 3.94 4.04 3.05
N HIS A 9 4.44 2.82 2.86
CA HIS A 9 5.84 2.46 2.98
C HIS A 9 6.37 2.02 1.63
N SER A 10 7.65 2.27 1.35
CA SER A 10 8.30 1.82 0.12
C SER A 10 9.78 1.54 0.35
N GLU A 11 10.31 0.56 -0.37
CA GLU A 11 11.74 0.22 -0.32
C GLU A 11 12.23 -0.31 -1.67
N ALA A 12 13.51 -0.07 -1.96
CA ALA A 12 14.18 -0.64 -3.12
C ALA A 12 14.52 -2.12 -2.86
N ARG A 13 14.20 -2.98 -3.83
CA ARG A 13 14.51 -4.42 -3.84
C ARG A 13 15.14 -4.80 -5.17
N GLY A 14 16.47 -4.70 -5.23
CA GLY A 14 17.23 -4.92 -6.46
C GLY A 14 16.83 -3.89 -7.54
N PRO A 15 16.47 -4.32 -8.77
CA PRO A 15 16.06 -3.41 -9.83
C PRO A 15 14.58 -2.96 -9.73
N HIS A 16 13.87 -3.34 -8.67
CA HIS A 16 12.46 -3.02 -8.47
C HIS A 16 12.25 -2.22 -7.19
N TRP A 17 11.11 -1.56 -7.12
CA TRP A 17 10.56 -0.98 -5.90
C TRP A 17 9.39 -1.80 -5.42
N ILE A 18 9.30 -1.97 -4.10
CA ILE A 18 8.08 -2.46 -3.48
C ILE A 18 7.46 -1.36 -2.62
N ALA A 19 6.14 -1.38 -2.50
CA ALA A 19 5.40 -0.55 -1.57
C ALA A 19 4.24 -1.32 -0.94
N TRP A 20 3.85 -0.92 0.26
CA TRP A 20 2.72 -1.47 0.98
C TRP A 20 2.07 -0.37 1.82
N ILE A 21 0.89 -0.68 2.37
CA ILE A 21 0.29 0.16 3.40
C ILE A 21 0.31 -0.56 4.74
N SER A 22 0.29 0.19 5.84
CA SER A 22 0.02 -0.32 7.19
C SER A 22 -1.16 0.41 7.81
N ARG A 23 -1.99 -0.29 8.59
CA ARG A 23 -3.19 0.28 9.25
C ARG A 23 -3.16 0.24 10.78
N ASP A 24 -2.26 -0.57 11.35
CA ASP A 24 -2.16 -0.84 12.79
C ASP A 24 -0.95 -0.14 13.44
N GLY A 25 -0.25 0.73 12.71
CA GLY A 25 0.99 1.38 13.16
C GLY A 25 2.19 0.45 13.30
N SER A 26 2.07 -0.84 12.92
CA SER A 26 3.17 -1.80 13.01
C SER A 26 4.25 -1.60 11.94
N GLY A 27 3.98 -0.76 10.93
CA GLY A 27 4.77 -0.63 9.72
C GLY A 27 4.73 -1.88 8.82
N LYS A 28 3.98 -2.93 9.20
CA LYS A 28 3.88 -4.17 8.42
C LYS A 28 2.83 -4.05 7.31
N PRO A 29 2.98 -4.81 6.22
CA PRO A 29 1.98 -4.84 5.14
C PRO A 29 0.60 -5.27 5.64
N ASP A 30 -0.40 -4.44 5.38
CA ASP A 30 -1.81 -4.77 5.57
C ASP A 30 -2.16 -6.01 4.74
N ARG A 31 -2.79 -6.99 5.40
CA ARG A 31 -3.12 -8.31 4.80
C ARG A 31 -1.92 -9.03 4.15
N SER A 32 -0.70 -8.71 4.56
CA SER A 32 0.54 -9.24 3.97
C SER A 32 0.72 -8.96 2.48
N ILE A 33 0.16 -7.85 1.97
CA ILE A 33 0.26 -7.48 0.54
C ILE A 33 1.36 -6.46 0.29
N VAL A 34 2.25 -6.79 -0.66
CA VAL A 34 3.27 -5.88 -1.21
C VAL A 34 3.05 -5.70 -2.71
N LEU A 35 3.26 -4.48 -3.20
CA LEU A 35 3.06 -4.10 -4.59
C LEU A 35 4.39 -3.71 -5.22
N VAL A 36 4.72 -4.34 -6.34
CA VAL A 36 6.00 -4.16 -7.03
C VAL A 36 5.82 -3.19 -8.20
N ALA A 37 6.79 -2.31 -8.44
CA ALA A 37 6.87 -1.49 -9.65
C ALA A 37 8.33 -1.18 -10.04
N ALA A 38 8.52 -0.55 -11.20
CA ALA A 38 9.85 -0.19 -11.68
C ALA A 38 10.42 1.03 -10.92
N THR A 39 9.56 1.94 -10.49
CA THR A 39 9.94 3.15 -9.76
C THR A 39 9.24 3.24 -8.41
N ARG A 40 9.82 4.03 -7.50
CA ARG A 40 9.23 4.32 -6.19
C ARG A 40 7.81 4.89 -6.32
N ASP A 41 7.66 5.90 -7.16
CA ASP A 41 6.40 6.63 -7.35
C ASP A 41 5.29 5.70 -7.87
N GLU A 42 5.62 4.82 -8.81
CA GLU A 42 4.67 3.82 -9.30
C GLU A 42 4.27 2.83 -8.21
N ALA A 43 5.22 2.34 -7.40
CA ALA A 43 4.92 1.40 -6.33
C ALA A 43 3.99 2.05 -5.29
N GLU A 44 4.31 3.26 -4.86
CA GLU A 44 3.47 4.01 -3.91
C GLU A 44 2.10 4.37 -4.48
N SER A 45 2.03 4.71 -5.77
CA SER A 45 0.75 4.96 -6.47
C SER A 45 -0.14 3.71 -6.45
N ARG A 46 0.44 2.54 -6.72
CA ARG A 46 -0.28 1.25 -6.60
C ARG A 46 -0.75 0.99 -5.17
N ALA A 47 0.06 1.31 -4.15
CA ALA A 47 -0.31 1.14 -2.74
C ALA A 47 -1.52 2.00 -2.35
N ARG A 48 -1.55 3.26 -2.79
CA ARG A 48 -2.71 4.16 -2.61
C ARG A 48 -3.95 3.62 -3.31
N ALA A 49 -3.82 3.22 -4.58
CA ALA A 49 -4.94 2.64 -5.34
C ALA A 49 -5.49 1.36 -4.69
N TRP A 50 -4.62 0.51 -4.15
CA TRP A 50 -5.02 -0.68 -3.40
C TRP A 50 -5.78 -0.33 -2.11
N ALA A 51 -5.33 0.68 -1.37
CA ALA A 51 -6.03 1.17 -0.18
C ALA A 51 -7.45 1.67 -0.49
N GLU A 52 -7.61 2.36 -1.62
CA GLU A 52 -8.91 2.85 -2.11
C GLU A 52 -9.83 1.73 -2.62
N GLN A 53 -9.28 0.68 -3.22
CA GLN A 53 -10.06 -0.48 -3.66
C GLN A 53 -10.56 -1.29 -2.46
N THR A 54 -9.70 -1.52 -1.47
CA THR A 54 -10.03 -2.33 -0.28
C THR A 54 -10.90 -1.61 0.75
N SER A 55 -10.95 -0.29 0.73
CA SER A 55 -11.92 0.49 1.51
C SER A 55 -13.33 0.42 0.90
N ARG A 56 -13.44 0.32 -0.42
CA ARG A 56 -14.73 0.17 -1.13
C ARG A 56 -15.34 -1.22 -1.02
N GLY A 57 -14.51 -2.26 -0.88
CA GLY A 57 -14.96 -3.65 -0.75
C GLY A 57 -15.41 -4.09 0.65
N GLN A 58 -15.45 -3.20 1.65
CA GLN A 58 -15.84 -3.51 3.04
C GLN A 58 -17.32 -3.20 3.35
N THR A 59 -18.13 -2.82 2.36
CA THR A 59 -19.55 -2.41 2.54
C THR A 59 -20.55 -3.44 1.99
N THR A 60 -20.28 -4.74 2.09
CA THR A 60 -21.24 -5.80 1.67
C THR A 60 -21.22 -6.96 2.65
#